data_AF-A0A8I2E5V5-F1
#
_entry.id   AF-A0A8I2E5V5-F1
#
_cell.length_a   1.000
_cell.length_b   1.000
_cell.length_c   1.000
_cell.angle_alpha   90.00
_cell.angle_beta   90.00
_cell.angle_gamma   90.00
#
_symmetry.space_group_name_H-M   'P 1'
#
loop_
_entity.id
_entity.type
_entity.pdbx_description
1 polymer ?
#
loop_
_entity_poly.entity_id
_entity_poly.type
_entity_poly.pdbx_seq_one_letter_code
_entity_poly.pdbx_strand_id
1 'polypeptide(L)'
;MSTTASWLLSVAGTGMCLFLAVQVLRFWIAREWPRVCTTLVAVVVVSTVVWRPTLPLELAAKLRTSPHKDLDADPGPQQHTPTSADGSPWGTIAIVLGVTVAALALLLIVLALAAAARRRRERSRQQARHADELARRRTDLEARHDAVRDAYGDFEMNLLDNLHRLALADVNVAQTARLIDALDAARDARIGTTHDALDTYRKAVTALELAWKSADHHARTTGAGYLPPSERRNIEQAQAALAVALDERGYTPQRQLALRRALTLIESVIPVPQEAIAALESSTRPALAKS
;
A
#
# COMPACT_ATOMS: atom_id res chain seq x y z
N MET A 1 36.30 5.01 -60.87
CA MET A 1 36.14 4.87 -59.41
C MET A 1 35.14 3.76 -59.17
N SER A 2 35.56 2.69 -58.49
CA SER A 2 34.93 1.36 -58.56
C SER A 2 33.61 1.25 -57.79
N THR A 3 32.62 0.62 -58.41
CA THR A 3 31.29 0.27 -57.85
C THR A 3 31.37 -0.47 -56.50
N THR A 4 32.46 -1.18 -56.24
CA THR A 4 32.74 -1.87 -54.98
C THR A 4 32.88 -0.93 -53.77
N ALA A 5 33.38 0.30 -53.97
CA ALA A 5 33.52 1.28 -52.88
C ALA A 5 32.16 1.85 -52.42
N SER A 6 31.20 1.98 -53.34
CA SER A 6 29.86 2.49 -53.03
C SER A 6 29.03 1.50 -52.21
N TRP A 7 29.19 0.20 -52.45
CA TRP A 7 28.47 -0.84 -51.73
C TRP A 7 28.96 -0.99 -50.28
N LEU A 8 30.27 -0.92 -50.05
CA LEU A 8 30.85 -0.97 -48.71
C LEU A 8 30.42 0.23 -47.85
N LEU A 9 30.30 1.43 -48.45
CA LEU A 9 29.80 2.61 -47.74
C LEU A 9 28.34 2.45 -47.32
N SER A 10 27.51 1.83 -48.18
CA SER A 10 26.09 1.61 -47.87
C SER A 10 25.89 0.57 -46.76
N VAL A 11 26.69 -0.49 -46.74
CA VAL A 11 26.60 -1.53 -45.70
C VAL A 11 27.13 -1.01 -44.35
N ALA A 12 28.20 -0.22 -44.36
CA ALA A 12 28.69 0.44 -43.16
C ALA A 12 27.67 1.44 -42.60
N GLY A 13 26.99 2.19 -43.48
CA GLY A 13 25.94 3.14 -43.10
C GLY A 13 24.71 2.47 -42.46
N THR A 14 24.23 1.36 -43.02
CA THR A 14 23.08 0.63 -42.46
C THR A 14 23.42 -0.06 -41.15
N GLY A 15 24.64 -0.61 -41.01
CA GLY A 15 25.14 -1.17 -39.75
C GLY A 15 25.18 -0.12 -38.63
N MET A 16 25.67 1.08 -38.93
CA MET A 16 25.73 2.18 -37.96
C MET A 16 24.33 2.69 -37.58
N CYS A 17 23.39 2.73 -38.53
CA CYS A 17 22.00 3.09 -38.24
C CYS A 17 21.30 2.06 -37.35
N LEU A 18 21.53 0.76 -37.57
CA LEU A 18 20.98 -0.30 -36.72
C LEU A 18 21.58 -0.24 -35.30
N PHE A 19 22.88 0.00 -35.18
CA PHE A 19 23.53 0.15 -33.88
C PHE A 19 22.98 1.36 -33.11
N LEU A 20 22.79 2.49 -33.78
CA LEU A 20 22.17 3.68 -33.19
C LEU A 20 20.71 3.42 -32.80
N ALA A 21 19.94 2.70 -33.61
CA ALA A 21 18.56 2.34 -33.28
C ALA A 21 18.48 1.43 -32.04
N VAL A 22 19.39 0.46 -31.91
CA VAL A 22 19.49 -0.42 -30.73
C VAL A 22 19.92 0.36 -29.49
N GLN A 23 20.88 1.28 -29.61
CA GLN A 23 21.29 2.16 -28.51
C GLN A 23 20.15 3.10 -28.08
N VAL A 24 19.42 3.69 -29.03
CA VAL A 24 18.24 4.52 -28.75
C VAL A 24 17.15 3.70 -28.06
N LEU A 25 16.90 2.47 -28.51
CA LEU A 25 15.92 1.58 -27.88
C LEU A 25 16.31 1.19 -26.45
N ARG A 26 17.59 0.87 -26.23
CA ARG A 26 18.15 0.55 -24.91
C ARG A 26 18.12 1.76 -23.97
N PHE A 27 18.36 2.95 -24.51
CA PHE A 27 18.27 4.22 -23.78
C PHE A 27 16.81 4.65 -23.52
N TRP A 28 15.89 4.30 -24.42
CA TRP A 28 14.44 4.49 -24.25
C TRP A 28 13.88 3.73 -23.05
N ILE A 29 14.44 2.54 -22.80
CA ILE A 29 14.14 1.71 -21.63
C ILE A 29 14.72 2.34 -20.34
N ALA A 30 15.83 3.08 -20.46
CA ALA A 30 16.55 3.73 -19.36
C ALA A 30 16.25 5.25 -19.26
N ARG A 31 14.99 5.59 -18.99
CA ARG A 31 14.60 6.66 -18.03
C ARG A 31 15.42 7.98 -18.03
N GLU A 32 15.25 8.84 -19.04
CA GLU A 32 15.43 10.33 -18.93
C GLU A 32 14.89 11.06 -20.19
N TRP A 33 13.58 11.36 -20.22
CA TRP A 33 12.85 11.88 -21.39
C TRP A 33 13.27 13.26 -21.95
N PRO A 34 13.83 14.25 -21.21
CA PRO A 34 14.14 15.55 -21.80
C PRO A 34 15.32 15.50 -22.79
N ARG A 35 16.27 14.59 -22.56
CA ARG A 35 17.49 14.45 -23.38
C ARG A 35 17.26 13.66 -24.69
N VAL A 36 16.17 12.91 -24.77
CA VAL A 36 15.87 12.07 -25.94
C VAL A 36 15.27 12.87 -27.10
N CYS A 37 14.53 13.95 -26.82
CA CYS A 37 13.97 14.80 -27.87
C CYS A 37 15.07 15.59 -28.61
N THR A 38 16.11 16.03 -27.90
CA THR A 38 17.24 16.74 -28.51
C THR A 38 18.14 15.82 -29.31
N THR A 39 18.36 14.58 -28.86
CA THR A 39 19.17 13.60 -29.61
C THR A 39 18.46 13.09 -30.86
N LEU A 40 17.13 12.88 -30.82
CA LEU A 40 16.37 12.49 -32.02
C LEU A 40 16.38 13.58 -33.09
N VAL A 41 16.19 14.86 -32.71
CA VAL A 41 16.31 15.99 -33.66
C VAL A 41 17.73 16.07 -34.22
N ALA A 42 18.76 15.91 -33.38
CA ALA A 42 20.15 15.92 -33.84
C ALA A 42 20.46 14.77 -34.82
N VAL A 43 19.96 13.56 -34.56
CA VAL A 43 20.17 12.39 -35.43
C VAL A 43 19.43 12.55 -36.76
N VAL A 44 18.22 13.12 -36.77
CA VAL A 44 17.49 13.42 -38.02
C VAL A 44 18.23 14.47 -38.84
N VAL A 45 18.70 15.56 -38.21
CA VAL A 45 19.49 16.60 -38.89
C VAL A 45 20.78 16.01 -39.46
N VAL A 46 21.55 15.26 -38.67
CA VAL A 46 22.80 14.63 -39.12
C VAL A 46 22.53 13.61 -40.23
N SER A 47 21.48 12.81 -40.14
CA SER A 47 21.11 11.83 -41.16
C SER A 47 20.74 12.50 -42.49
N THR A 48 20.00 13.61 -42.45
CA THR A 48 19.67 14.38 -43.67
C THR A 48 20.90 15.03 -44.31
N VAL A 49 21.86 15.51 -43.50
CA VAL A 49 23.11 16.11 -43.97
C VAL A 49 24.08 15.06 -44.55
N VAL A 50 24.19 13.89 -43.95
CA VAL A 50 25.10 12.82 -44.39
C VAL A 50 24.61 12.17 -45.69
N TRP A 51 23.29 12.00 -45.87
CA TRP A 51 22.78 11.28 -47.04
C TRP A 51 22.65 12.15 -48.29
N ARG A 52 22.57 13.48 -48.13
CA ARG A 52 22.57 14.45 -49.24
C ARG A 52 23.25 15.76 -48.82
N PRO A 53 24.60 15.81 -48.77
CA PRO A 53 25.34 16.98 -48.30
C PRO A 53 25.15 18.24 -49.16
N THR A 54 24.63 18.11 -50.38
CA THR A 54 24.38 19.23 -51.31
C THR A 54 23.00 19.86 -51.17
N LEU A 55 22.04 19.24 -50.46
CA LEU A 55 20.69 19.78 -50.30
C LEU A 55 20.63 21.17 -49.65
N PRO A 56 21.37 21.48 -48.56
CA PRO A 56 21.31 22.82 -47.97
C PRO A 56 21.91 23.89 -48.90
N LEU A 57 22.91 23.52 -49.71
CA LEU A 57 23.52 24.41 -50.69
C LEU A 57 22.64 24.61 -51.93
N GLU A 58 21.94 23.57 -52.40
CA GLU A 58 20.98 23.68 -53.50
C GLU A 58 19.73 24.48 -53.11
N LEU A 59 19.24 24.34 -51.87
CA LEU A 59 18.12 25.14 -51.36
C LEU A 59 18.52 26.61 -51.21
N ALA A 60 19.73 26.88 -50.70
CA ALA A 60 20.27 28.23 -50.62
C ALA A 60 20.51 28.86 -52.01
N ALA A 61 20.95 28.05 -52.98
CA ALA A 61 21.14 28.49 -54.36
C ALA A 61 19.81 28.75 -55.07
N LYS A 62 18.82 27.86 -54.95
CA LYS A 62 17.49 28.01 -55.56
C LYS A 62 16.66 29.14 -54.96
N LEU A 63 16.82 29.45 -53.67
CA LEU A 63 16.18 30.61 -53.05
C LEU A 63 16.80 31.93 -53.52
N ARG A 64 18.03 31.91 -54.04
CA ARG A 64 18.71 33.09 -54.57
C ARG A 64 18.43 33.33 -56.05
N THR A 65 17.86 32.36 -56.78
CA THR A 65 17.62 32.46 -58.21
C THR A 65 16.19 32.09 -58.61
N SER A 66 15.26 33.03 -58.43
CA SER A 66 14.27 33.49 -59.45
C SER A 66 12.95 33.97 -58.80
N PRO A 67 12.22 34.95 -59.40
CA PRO A 67 12.32 35.38 -60.80
C PRO A 67 12.45 36.90 -61.00
N HIS A 68 13.39 37.32 -61.84
CA HIS A 68 13.15 38.46 -62.72
C HIS A 68 13.24 37.95 -64.16
N LYS A 69 12.08 37.97 -64.81
CA LYS A 69 11.87 37.74 -66.23
C LYS A 69 12.20 39.04 -66.96
N ASP A 70 12.90 38.93 -68.09
CA ASP A 70 12.70 39.61 -69.39
C ASP A 70 13.95 39.34 -70.25
N LEU A 71 13.83 38.56 -71.34
CA LEU A 71 13.45 38.94 -72.72
C LEU A 71 14.60 39.63 -73.47
N ASP A 72 15.35 38.88 -74.29
CA ASP A 72 15.56 39.14 -75.74
C ASP A 72 16.68 38.29 -76.38
N ALA A 73 16.43 37.86 -77.65
CA ALA A 73 17.35 37.46 -78.75
C ALA A 73 18.28 36.22 -78.56
N ASP A 74 18.56 35.29 -79.50
CA ASP A 74 18.25 34.97 -80.91
C ASP A 74 18.82 33.51 -81.17
N PRO A 75 18.51 32.76 -82.24
CA PRO A 75 18.66 31.30 -82.29
C PRO A 75 20.00 30.79 -82.85
N GLY A 76 20.53 29.72 -82.24
CA GLY A 76 21.65 28.92 -82.76
C GLY A 76 21.33 27.43 -82.75
N PRO A 77 21.82 26.64 -83.72
CA PRO A 77 21.27 25.31 -84.02
C PRO A 77 21.64 24.23 -83.01
N GLN A 78 20.69 23.32 -82.88
CA GLN A 78 20.60 22.22 -81.92
C GLN A 78 21.70 21.16 -82.09
N GLN A 79 22.29 20.75 -80.97
CA GLN A 79 22.90 19.42 -80.81
C GLN A 79 22.07 18.62 -79.83
N HIS A 80 21.31 17.66 -80.36
CA HIS A 80 20.55 16.68 -79.60
C HIS A 80 21.48 15.59 -79.09
N THR A 81 21.80 15.61 -77.80
CA THR A 81 22.23 14.41 -77.07
C THR A 81 20.97 13.72 -76.53
N PRO A 82 20.86 12.38 -76.66
CA PRO A 82 19.70 11.67 -76.15
C PRO A 82 19.71 11.75 -74.61
N THR A 83 18.78 12.56 -74.08
CA THR A 83 18.42 12.63 -72.67
C THR A 83 18.02 11.24 -72.19
N SER A 84 18.95 10.58 -71.53
CA SER A 84 18.74 9.34 -70.78
C SER A 84 17.68 9.59 -69.72
N ALA A 85 16.45 9.14 -70.00
CA ALA A 85 15.39 8.80 -69.06
C ALA A 85 15.40 9.64 -67.77
N ASP A 86 14.90 10.88 -67.87
CA ASP A 86 14.52 11.69 -66.71
C ASP A 86 13.52 10.89 -65.86
N GLY A 87 14.03 10.32 -64.76
CA GLY A 87 13.21 9.74 -63.73
C GLY A 87 12.25 10.80 -63.23
N SER A 88 10.96 10.62 -63.55
CA SER A 88 9.88 11.54 -63.20
C SER A 88 10.06 12.05 -61.76
N PRO A 89 10.30 13.36 -61.55
CA PRO A 89 10.64 13.91 -60.23
C PRO A 89 9.55 13.64 -59.19
N TRP A 90 8.32 13.43 -59.65
CA TRP A 90 7.16 13.04 -58.85
C TRP A 90 7.35 11.71 -58.08
N GLY A 91 8.09 10.74 -58.63
CA GLY A 91 8.34 9.46 -57.96
C GLY A 91 9.19 9.59 -56.70
N THR A 92 10.20 10.46 -56.72
CA THR A 92 11.05 10.72 -55.54
C THR A 92 10.32 11.52 -54.47
N ILE A 93 9.49 12.49 -54.88
CA ILE A 93 8.64 13.26 -53.97
C ILE A 93 7.66 12.33 -53.25
N ALA A 94 7.02 11.40 -53.97
CA ALA A 94 6.07 10.44 -53.39
C ALA A 94 6.70 9.53 -52.33
N ILE A 95 7.93 9.04 -52.56
CA ILE A 95 8.65 8.18 -51.58
C ILE A 95 9.01 8.99 -50.33
N VAL A 96 9.54 10.20 -50.48
CA VAL A 96 9.90 11.06 -49.33
C VAL A 96 8.65 11.40 -48.51
N LEU A 97 7.55 11.76 -49.17
CA LEU A 97 6.28 12.03 -48.49
C LEU A 97 5.76 10.79 -47.75
N GLY A 98 5.77 9.62 -48.39
CA GLY A 98 5.37 8.36 -47.76
C GLY A 98 6.20 8.01 -46.51
N VAL A 99 7.52 8.18 -46.56
CA VAL A 99 8.41 7.93 -45.42
C VAL A 99 8.16 8.93 -44.28
N THR A 100 7.96 10.21 -44.59
CA THR A 100 7.67 11.23 -43.55
C THR A 100 6.34 10.97 -42.86
N VAL A 101 5.29 10.59 -43.61
CA VAL A 101 3.98 10.24 -43.05
C VAL A 101 4.08 8.98 -42.18
N ALA A 102 4.80 7.94 -42.63
CA ALA A 102 5.02 6.73 -41.85
C ALA A 102 5.80 7.00 -40.55
N ALA A 103 6.83 7.85 -40.61
CA ALA A 103 7.60 8.26 -39.44
C ALA A 103 6.75 9.06 -38.43
N LEU A 104 5.91 9.98 -38.92
CA LEU A 104 4.95 10.72 -38.09
C LEU A 104 3.91 9.80 -37.45
N ALA A 105 3.36 8.85 -38.20
CA ALA A 105 2.41 7.87 -37.67
C ALA A 105 3.04 7.02 -36.56
N LEU A 106 4.27 6.55 -36.76
CA LEU A 106 5.00 5.77 -35.76
C LEU A 106 5.31 6.60 -34.51
N LEU A 107 5.70 7.87 -34.67
CA LEU A 107 5.89 8.81 -33.57
C LEU A 107 4.60 9.00 -32.75
N LEU A 108 3.45 9.19 -33.41
CA LEU A 108 2.15 9.35 -32.75
C LEU A 108 1.74 8.08 -31.98
N ILE A 109 1.97 6.90 -32.55
CA ILE A 109 1.71 5.61 -31.87
C ILE A 109 2.57 5.50 -30.60
N VAL A 110 3.85 5.83 -30.70
CA VAL A 110 4.77 5.80 -29.55
C VAL A 110 4.34 6.79 -28.47
N LEU A 111 3.92 8.01 -28.84
CA LEU A 111 3.40 9.00 -27.91
C LEU A 111 2.10 8.54 -27.24
N ALA A 112 1.18 7.93 -28.00
CA ALA A 112 -0.08 7.39 -27.48
C ALA A 112 0.17 6.24 -26.47
N LEU A 113 1.09 5.32 -26.80
CA LEU A 113 1.49 4.24 -25.90
C LEU A 113 2.18 4.79 -24.63
N ALA A 114 3.05 5.79 -24.76
CA ALA A 114 3.70 6.44 -23.63
C ALA A 114 2.67 7.17 -22.73
N ALA A 115 1.70 7.87 -23.31
CA ALA A 115 0.63 8.52 -22.57
C ALA A 115 -0.29 7.50 -21.86
N ALA A 116 -0.63 6.40 -22.53
CA ALA A 116 -1.41 5.31 -21.94
C ALA A 116 -0.66 4.65 -20.78
N ALA A 117 0.65 4.41 -20.92
CA ALA A 117 1.49 3.87 -19.86
C ALA A 117 1.60 4.83 -18.66
N ARG A 118 1.70 6.15 -18.89
CA ARG A 118 1.67 7.16 -17.82
C ARG A 118 0.35 7.15 -17.06
N ARG A 119 -0.78 7.15 -17.77
CA ARG A 119 -2.12 7.08 -17.16
C ARG A 119 -2.31 5.80 -16.33
N ARG A 120 -1.82 4.65 -16.82
CA ARG A 120 -1.85 3.38 -16.07
C ARG A 120 -1.03 3.46 -14.78
N ARG A 121 0.17 4.05 -14.83
CA ARG A 121 1.04 4.24 -13.65
C ARG A 121 0.43 5.22 -12.63
N GLU A 122 -0.24 6.26 -13.08
CA GLU A 122 -0.94 7.21 -12.20
C GLU A 122 -2.11 6.54 -11.51
N ARG A 123 -2.94 5.79 -12.26
CA ARG A 123 -4.05 5.00 -11.68
C ARG A 123 -3.54 3.96 -10.68
N SER A 124 -2.46 3.24 -10.99
CA SER A 124 -1.90 2.26 -10.06
C SER A 124 -1.34 2.92 -8.79
N ARG A 125 -0.74 4.11 -8.90
CA ARG A 125 -0.29 4.89 -7.73
C ARG A 125 -1.45 5.38 -6.88
N GLN A 126 -2.54 5.83 -7.50
CA GLN A 126 -3.76 6.21 -6.78
C GLN A 126 -4.37 5.02 -6.06
N GLN A 127 -4.49 3.88 -6.75
CA GLN A 127 -4.99 2.63 -6.15
C GLN A 127 -4.11 2.16 -4.99
N ALA A 128 -2.78 2.21 -5.13
CA ALA A 128 -1.86 1.86 -4.05
C ALA A 128 -2.05 2.78 -2.84
N ARG A 129 -2.15 4.11 -3.04
CA ARG A 129 -2.41 5.07 -1.95
C ARG A 129 -3.72 4.79 -1.24
N HIS A 130 -4.79 4.49 -1.99
CA HIS A 130 -6.08 4.14 -1.39
C HIS A 130 -6.01 2.83 -0.60
N ALA A 131 -5.29 1.82 -1.12
CA ALA A 131 -5.09 0.55 -0.41
C ALA A 131 -4.28 0.76 0.89
N ASP A 132 -3.22 1.56 0.84
CA ASP A 132 -2.39 1.91 2.00
C ASP A 132 -3.21 2.65 3.07
N GLU A 133 -4.09 3.56 2.66
CA GLU A 133 -4.97 4.30 3.57
C GLU A 133 -5.98 3.37 4.26
N LEU A 134 -6.61 2.46 3.49
CA LEU A 134 -7.51 1.45 4.05
C LEU A 134 -6.79 0.51 5.02
N ALA A 135 -5.57 0.09 4.69
CA ALA A 135 -4.74 -0.74 5.56
C ALA A 135 -4.42 -0.02 6.88
N ARG A 136 -4.02 1.26 6.83
CA ARG A 136 -3.77 2.06 8.04
C ARG A 136 -5.01 2.21 8.92
N ARG A 137 -6.16 2.52 8.31
CA ARG A 137 -7.44 2.62 9.04
C ARG A 137 -7.82 1.29 9.68
N ARG A 138 -7.54 0.18 8.99
CA ARG A 138 -7.80 -1.17 9.52
C ARG A 138 -6.92 -1.48 10.73
N THR A 139 -5.62 -1.20 10.63
CA THR A 139 -4.67 -1.39 11.74
C THR A 139 -5.03 -0.54 12.96
N ASP A 140 -5.48 0.70 12.77
CA ASP A 140 -5.96 1.56 13.87
C ASP A 140 -7.18 0.95 14.59
N LEU A 141 -8.14 0.41 13.84
CA LEU A 141 -9.30 -0.26 14.41
C LEU A 141 -8.93 -1.56 15.14
N GLU A 142 -7.96 -2.31 14.62
CA GLU A 142 -7.42 -3.50 15.27
C GLU A 142 -6.74 -3.15 16.60
N ALA A 143 -5.91 -2.11 16.63
CA ALA A 143 -5.29 -1.65 17.86
C ALA A 143 -6.32 -1.24 18.92
N ARG A 144 -7.41 -0.57 18.53
CA ARG A 144 -8.50 -0.18 19.42
C ARG A 144 -9.29 -1.38 19.96
N HIS A 145 -9.57 -2.36 19.10
CA HIS A 145 -10.20 -3.62 19.51
C HIS A 145 -9.31 -4.37 20.50
N ASP A 146 -8.04 -4.57 20.15
CA ASP A 146 -7.09 -5.29 20.98
C ASP A 146 -6.91 -4.58 22.34
N ALA A 147 -6.92 -3.24 22.39
CA ALA A 147 -6.86 -2.50 23.65
C ALA A 147 -8.03 -2.81 24.60
N VAL A 148 -9.26 -2.95 24.10
CA VAL A 148 -10.41 -3.33 24.94
C VAL A 148 -10.30 -4.79 25.35
N ARG A 149 -9.92 -5.67 24.43
CA ARG A 149 -9.76 -7.10 24.70
C ARG A 149 -8.68 -7.36 25.75
N ASP A 150 -7.55 -6.68 25.63
CA ASP A 150 -6.44 -6.81 26.56
C ASP A 150 -6.82 -6.23 27.93
N ALA A 151 -7.51 -5.09 27.99
CA ALA A 151 -8.01 -4.54 29.26
C ALA A 151 -9.05 -5.45 29.96
N TYR A 152 -9.89 -6.15 29.19
CA TYR A 152 -10.80 -7.15 29.72
C TYR A 152 -10.06 -8.42 30.15
N GLY A 153 -9.08 -8.88 29.36
CA GLY A 153 -8.21 -10.00 29.69
C GLY A 153 -7.40 -9.77 30.97
N ASP A 154 -6.85 -8.57 31.16
CA ASP A 154 -6.14 -8.15 32.37
C ASP A 154 -7.03 -8.26 33.61
N PHE A 155 -8.32 -7.92 33.47
CA PHE A 155 -9.32 -8.10 34.52
C PHE A 155 -9.57 -9.59 34.81
N GLU A 156 -9.81 -10.41 33.78
CA GLU A 156 -10.08 -11.84 33.95
C GLU A 156 -8.89 -12.60 34.56
N MET A 157 -7.65 -12.25 34.17
CA MET A 157 -6.43 -12.87 34.69
C MET A 157 -6.16 -12.49 36.15
N ASN A 158 -6.58 -11.30 36.59
CA ASN A 158 -6.32 -10.77 37.93
C ASN A 158 -7.62 -10.48 38.70
N LEU A 159 -8.52 -11.46 38.74
CA LEU A 159 -9.84 -11.30 39.38
C LEU A 159 -9.72 -10.97 40.89
N LEU A 160 -8.73 -11.55 41.58
CA LEU A 160 -8.51 -11.33 43.02
C LEU A 160 -8.14 -9.88 43.34
N ASP A 161 -7.36 -9.24 42.47
CA ASP A 161 -7.01 -7.81 42.62
C ASP A 161 -8.19 -6.90 42.23
N ASN A 162 -9.10 -7.42 41.40
CA ASN A 162 -10.26 -6.71 40.88
C ASN A 162 -11.59 -7.13 41.55
N LEU A 163 -11.58 -7.63 42.79
CA LEU A 163 -12.81 -8.03 43.50
C LEU A 163 -13.83 -6.87 43.62
N HIS A 164 -13.38 -5.62 43.59
CA HIS A 164 -14.26 -4.45 43.58
C HIS A 164 -15.00 -4.24 42.25
N ARG A 165 -14.65 -5.00 41.19
CA ARG A 165 -15.27 -4.99 39.85
C ARG A 165 -15.94 -6.32 39.51
N LEU A 166 -16.33 -7.12 40.51
CA LEU A 166 -16.92 -8.46 40.31
C LEU A 166 -18.15 -8.50 39.39
N ALA A 167 -18.95 -7.43 39.32
CA ALA A 167 -20.09 -7.34 38.41
C ALA A 167 -19.69 -7.51 36.93
N LEU A 168 -18.42 -7.24 36.57
CA LEU A 168 -17.89 -7.41 35.23
C LEU A 168 -17.64 -8.88 34.85
N ALA A 169 -17.60 -9.79 35.83
CA ALA A 169 -17.48 -11.24 35.61
C ALA A 169 -18.86 -11.95 35.56
N ASP A 170 -19.94 -11.27 35.95
CA ASP A 170 -21.29 -11.84 35.97
C ASP A 170 -22.06 -11.49 34.70
N VAL A 171 -22.33 -12.50 33.87
CA VAL A 171 -23.07 -12.35 32.60
C VAL A 171 -24.55 -12.03 32.84
N ASN A 172 -25.10 -12.28 34.04
CA ASN A 172 -26.47 -11.89 34.36
C ASN A 172 -26.64 -10.36 34.50
N VAL A 173 -25.54 -9.63 34.70
CA VAL A 173 -25.53 -8.17 34.70
C VAL A 173 -25.68 -7.67 33.27
N ALA A 174 -26.74 -6.90 33.00
CA ALA A 174 -27.10 -6.48 31.65
C ALA A 174 -25.98 -5.73 30.91
N GLN A 175 -25.16 -4.95 31.61
CA GLN A 175 -24.03 -4.22 31.04
C GLN A 175 -22.91 -5.18 30.62
N THR A 176 -22.66 -6.23 31.41
CA THR A 176 -21.67 -7.27 31.12
C THR A 176 -22.13 -8.14 29.96
N ALA A 177 -23.41 -8.56 29.93
CA ALA A 177 -23.98 -9.27 28.77
C ALA A 177 -23.77 -8.49 27.46
N ARG A 178 -24.07 -7.19 27.46
CA ARG A 178 -23.83 -6.31 26.30
C ARG A 178 -22.35 -6.20 25.90
N LEU A 179 -21.43 -6.25 26.87
CA LEU A 179 -20.00 -6.28 26.60
C LEU A 179 -19.62 -7.57 25.88
N ILE A 180 -20.08 -8.72 26.35
CA ILE A 180 -19.82 -10.02 25.73
C ILE A 180 -20.39 -10.07 24.31
N ASP A 181 -21.63 -9.63 24.12
CA ASP A 181 -22.26 -9.53 22.80
C ASP A 181 -21.45 -8.62 21.85
N ALA A 182 -20.94 -7.49 22.36
CA ALA A 182 -20.14 -6.56 21.58
C ALA A 182 -18.74 -7.10 21.24
N LEU A 183 -18.14 -7.89 22.14
CA LEU A 183 -16.87 -8.60 21.87
C LEU A 183 -17.05 -9.58 20.71
N ASP A 184 -18.12 -10.37 20.73
CA ASP A 184 -18.41 -11.34 19.69
C ASP A 184 -18.73 -10.65 18.35
N ALA A 185 -19.57 -9.61 18.37
CA ALA A 185 -19.88 -8.82 17.19
C ALA A 185 -18.63 -8.14 16.57
N ALA A 186 -17.71 -7.65 17.40
CA ALA A 186 -16.44 -7.08 16.92
C ALA A 186 -15.50 -8.15 16.36
N ARG A 187 -15.45 -9.35 16.96
CA ARG A 187 -14.70 -10.49 16.46
C ARG A 187 -15.20 -10.94 15.08
N ASP A 188 -16.51 -11.05 14.91
CA ASP A 188 -17.13 -11.45 13.65
C ASP A 188 -16.91 -10.40 12.56
N ALA A 189 -17.11 -9.12 12.89
CA ALA A 189 -16.87 -8.02 11.96
C ALA A 189 -15.39 -7.90 11.55
N ARG A 190 -14.45 -8.44 12.36
CA ARG A 190 -13.04 -8.53 12.00
C ARG A 190 -12.82 -9.50 10.83
N ILE A 191 -13.55 -10.60 10.76
CA ILE A 191 -13.34 -11.66 9.74
C ILE A 191 -14.16 -11.39 8.47
N GLY A 192 -15.17 -10.51 8.54
CA GLY A 192 -16.06 -10.18 7.41
C GLY A 192 -15.31 -9.75 6.14
N THR A 193 -15.69 -10.33 5.01
CA THR A 193 -15.12 -10.07 3.66
C THR A 193 -16.03 -9.21 2.78
N THR A 194 -17.11 -8.68 3.34
CA THR A 194 -18.11 -7.87 2.64
C THR A 194 -17.53 -6.54 2.15
N HIS A 195 -18.12 -5.96 1.09
CA HIS A 195 -17.69 -4.65 0.57
C HIS A 195 -17.74 -3.52 1.63
N ASP A 196 -18.62 -3.64 2.63
CA ASP A 196 -18.75 -2.69 3.76
C ASP A 196 -18.07 -3.17 5.05
N ALA A 197 -17.15 -4.16 4.96
CA ALA A 197 -16.55 -4.80 6.13
C ALA A 197 -15.81 -3.80 7.04
N LEU A 198 -15.14 -2.80 6.49
CA LEU A 198 -14.37 -1.84 7.30
C LEU A 198 -15.27 -0.90 8.10
N ASP A 199 -16.39 -0.44 7.53
CA ASP A 199 -17.34 0.43 8.22
C ASP A 199 -18.18 -0.35 9.22
N THR A 200 -18.55 -1.59 8.90
CA THR A 200 -19.18 -2.53 9.84
C THR A 200 -18.25 -2.80 11.03
N TYR A 201 -16.97 -3.09 10.76
CA TYR A 201 -15.97 -3.29 11.81
C TYR A 201 -15.77 -2.04 12.67
N ARG A 202 -15.70 -0.85 12.05
CA ARG A 202 -15.62 0.43 12.79
C ARG A 202 -16.79 0.61 13.75
N LYS A 203 -18.01 0.32 13.30
CA LYS A 203 -19.23 0.41 14.15
C LYS A 203 -19.18 -0.60 15.29
N ALA A 204 -18.78 -1.84 15.02
CA ALA A 204 -18.66 -2.89 16.03
C ALA A 204 -17.61 -2.55 17.09
N VAL A 205 -16.41 -2.08 16.70
CA VAL A 205 -15.36 -1.64 17.63
C VAL A 205 -15.82 -0.45 18.48
N THR A 206 -16.53 0.51 17.88
CA THR A 206 -17.08 1.65 18.64
C THR A 206 -18.14 1.21 19.65
N ALA A 207 -19.00 0.26 19.28
CA ALA A 207 -19.99 -0.32 20.19
C ALA A 207 -19.32 -1.10 21.33
N LEU A 208 -18.27 -1.87 21.02
CA LEU A 208 -17.45 -2.58 22.01
C LEU A 208 -16.82 -1.63 23.02
N GLU A 209 -16.17 -0.55 22.58
CA GLU A 209 -15.58 0.44 23.49
C GLU A 209 -16.61 1.10 24.41
N LEU A 210 -17.81 1.39 23.88
CA LEU A 210 -18.88 1.97 24.67
C LEU A 210 -19.44 0.96 25.69
N ALA A 211 -19.62 -0.30 25.27
CA ALA A 211 -20.06 -1.38 26.15
C ALA A 211 -19.03 -1.62 27.27
N TRP A 212 -17.74 -1.61 26.94
CA TRP A 212 -16.65 -1.71 27.91
C TRP A 212 -16.70 -0.58 28.95
N LYS A 213 -16.75 0.68 28.51
CA LYS A 213 -16.82 1.83 29.42
C LYS A 213 -18.06 1.77 30.30
N SER A 214 -19.21 1.38 29.75
CA SER A 214 -20.45 1.24 30.51
C SER A 214 -20.38 0.13 31.54
N ALA A 215 -19.83 -1.03 31.18
CA ALA A 215 -19.69 -2.18 32.07
C ALA A 215 -18.66 -1.90 33.17
N ASP A 216 -17.50 -1.35 32.82
CA ASP A 216 -16.46 -0.99 33.80
C ASP A 216 -16.95 0.08 34.79
N HIS A 217 -17.64 1.11 34.29
CA HIS A 217 -18.22 2.13 35.15
C HIS A 217 -19.29 1.54 36.09
N HIS A 218 -20.17 0.69 35.57
CA HIS A 218 -21.19 0.02 36.38
C HIS A 218 -20.55 -0.89 37.44
N ALA A 219 -19.51 -1.64 37.10
CA ALA A 219 -18.81 -2.52 38.02
C ALA A 219 -18.14 -1.73 39.16
N ARG A 220 -17.47 -0.63 38.85
CA ARG A 220 -16.84 0.24 39.86
C ARG A 220 -17.84 0.95 40.77
N THR A 221 -18.98 1.35 40.22
CA THR A 221 -20.02 2.08 40.99
C THR A 221 -20.85 1.15 41.86
N THR A 222 -21.16 -0.05 41.36
CA THR A 222 -22.00 -1.02 42.07
C THR A 222 -21.18 -1.84 43.06
N GLY A 223 -19.92 -2.16 42.73
CA GLY A 223 -19.05 -2.99 43.57
C GLY A 223 -19.71 -4.34 43.90
N ALA A 224 -19.72 -4.70 45.18
CA ALA A 224 -20.42 -5.88 45.70
C ALA A 224 -21.92 -5.61 46.03
N GLY A 225 -22.44 -4.43 45.70
CA GLY A 225 -23.80 -4.00 46.04
C GLY A 225 -24.91 -4.80 45.35
N TYR A 226 -24.62 -5.41 44.19
CA TYR A 226 -25.57 -6.26 43.47
C TYR A 226 -25.74 -7.65 44.08
N LEU A 227 -24.79 -8.08 44.93
CA LEU A 227 -24.82 -9.39 45.59
C LEU A 227 -25.78 -9.40 46.79
N PRO A 228 -26.36 -10.57 47.12
CA PRO A 228 -27.09 -10.79 48.37
C PRO A 228 -26.28 -10.35 49.60
N PRO A 229 -26.93 -9.88 50.69
CA PRO A 229 -26.22 -9.36 51.86
C PRO A 229 -25.25 -10.35 52.52
N SER A 230 -25.51 -11.66 52.45
CA SER A 230 -24.60 -12.70 52.94
C SER A 230 -23.32 -12.78 52.11
N GLU A 231 -23.46 -12.85 50.79
CA GLU A 231 -22.34 -12.94 49.85
C GLU A 231 -21.50 -11.67 49.85
N ARG A 232 -22.15 -10.51 49.93
CA ARG A 232 -21.47 -9.21 50.06
C ARG A 232 -20.55 -9.17 51.27
N ARG A 233 -21.03 -9.62 52.43
CA ARG A 233 -20.20 -9.72 53.64
C ARG A 233 -19.01 -10.67 53.45
N ASN A 234 -19.22 -11.78 52.74
CA ASN A 234 -18.14 -12.72 52.46
C ASN A 234 -17.06 -12.09 51.55
N ILE A 235 -17.46 -11.33 50.52
CA ILE A 235 -16.52 -10.59 49.67
C ILE A 235 -15.77 -9.51 50.44
N GLU A 236 -16.46 -8.72 51.27
CA GLU A 236 -15.81 -7.69 52.11
C GLU A 236 -14.79 -8.33 53.08
N GLN A 237 -15.14 -9.45 53.70
CA GLN A 237 -14.23 -10.20 54.57
C GLN A 237 -13.06 -10.82 53.78
N ALA A 238 -13.31 -11.30 52.56
CA ALA A 238 -12.28 -11.84 51.70
C ALA A 238 -11.28 -10.75 51.28
N GLN A 239 -11.75 -9.56 50.92
CA GLN A 239 -10.91 -8.40 50.60
C GLN A 239 -10.03 -7.99 51.79
N ALA A 240 -10.61 -7.93 53.00
CA ALA A 240 -9.86 -7.63 54.21
C ALA A 240 -8.78 -8.70 54.51
N ALA A 241 -9.12 -9.98 54.35
CA ALA A 241 -8.18 -11.08 54.53
C ALA A 241 -7.07 -11.07 53.46
N LEU A 242 -7.40 -10.74 52.21
CA LEU A 242 -6.44 -10.62 51.12
C LEU A 242 -5.46 -9.45 51.35
N ALA A 243 -5.95 -8.31 51.86
CA ALA A 243 -5.08 -7.19 52.23
C ALA A 243 -4.03 -7.58 53.28
N VAL A 244 -4.42 -8.39 54.28
CA VAL A 244 -3.48 -8.94 55.28
C VAL A 244 -2.51 -9.96 54.66
N ALA A 245 -2.98 -10.77 53.71
CA ALA A 245 -2.14 -11.74 53.03
C ALA A 245 -1.08 -11.07 52.13
N LEU A 246 -1.42 -9.95 51.50
CA LEU A 246 -0.54 -9.20 50.60
C LEU A 246 0.42 -8.27 51.36
N ASP A 247 0.18 -7.96 52.63
CA ASP A 247 1.09 -7.14 53.44
C ASP A 247 2.43 -7.87 53.68
N GLU A 248 3.47 -7.45 52.98
CA GLU A 248 4.82 -8.01 53.07
C GLU A 248 5.49 -7.76 54.42
N ARG A 249 4.97 -6.82 55.23
CA ARG A 249 5.51 -6.49 56.56
C ARG A 249 5.03 -7.46 57.65
N GLY A 250 4.05 -8.32 57.35
CA GLY A 250 3.43 -9.24 58.29
C GLY A 250 4.17 -10.57 58.48
N TYR A 251 3.83 -11.28 59.56
CA TYR A 251 4.36 -12.60 59.88
C TYR A 251 3.87 -13.68 58.89
N THR A 252 4.80 -14.44 58.29
CA THR A 252 4.52 -15.35 57.15
C THR A 252 3.39 -16.37 57.38
N PRO A 253 3.32 -17.10 58.52
CA PRO A 253 2.20 -18.02 58.80
C PRO A 253 0.83 -17.34 58.88
N GLN A 254 0.78 -16.10 59.40
CA GLN A 254 -0.46 -15.34 59.50
C GLN A 254 -0.98 -14.92 58.12
N ARG A 255 -0.06 -14.57 57.21
CA ARG A 255 -0.39 -14.25 55.81
C ARG A 255 -0.97 -15.46 55.06
N GLN A 256 -0.37 -16.64 55.26
CA GLN A 256 -0.87 -17.88 54.65
C GLN A 256 -2.27 -18.26 55.16
N LEU A 257 -2.52 -18.09 56.46
CA LEU A 257 -3.84 -18.33 57.04
C LEU A 257 -4.89 -17.34 56.49
N ALA A 258 -4.51 -16.07 56.37
CA ALA A 258 -5.36 -15.03 55.81
C ALA A 258 -5.70 -15.32 54.33
N LEU A 259 -4.73 -15.77 53.53
CA LEU A 259 -4.94 -16.16 52.14
C LEU A 259 -5.91 -17.34 52.02
N ARG A 260 -5.72 -18.41 52.81
CA ARG A 260 -6.64 -19.57 52.81
C ARG A 260 -8.06 -19.14 53.18
N ARG A 261 -8.19 -18.27 54.19
CA ARG A 261 -9.49 -17.71 54.59
C ARG A 261 -10.13 -16.91 53.46
N ALA A 262 -9.37 -16.05 52.78
CA ALA A 262 -9.88 -15.29 51.64
C ALA A 262 -10.41 -16.23 50.53
N LEU A 263 -9.65 -17.28 50.19
CA LEU A 263 -10.07 -18.26 49.17
C LEU A 263 -11.36 -18.98 49.57
N THR A 264 -11.49 -19.46 50.82
CA THR A 264 -12.73 -20.12 51.28
C THR A 264 -13.95 -19.21 51.24
N LEU A 265 -13.77 -17.91 51.50
CA LEU A 265 -14.86 -16.94 51.43
C LEU A 265 -15.26 -16.63 49.98
N ILE A 266 -14.30 -16.59 49.05
CA ILE A 266 -14.57 -16.38 47.62
C ILE A 266 -15.28 -17.59 47.01
N GLU A 267 -14.85 -18.80 47.36
CA GLU A 267 -15.49 -20.06 46.93
C GLU A 267 -16.95 -20.16 47.37
N SER A 268 -17.32 -19.49 48.47
CA SER A 268 -18.72 -19.46 48.93
C SER A 268 -19.63 -18.57 48.09
N VAL A 269 -19.07 -17.64 47.31
CA VAL A 269 -19.82 -16.65 46.51
C VAL A 269 -19.80 -17.02 45.03
N ILE A 270 -18.66 -17.50 44.54
CA ILE A 270 -18.49 -17.98 43.18
C ILE A 270 -18.23 -19.48 43.29
N PRO A 271 -19.07 -20.35 42.71
CA PRO A 271 -18.77 -21.78 42.67
C PRO A 271 -17.51 -22.00 41.82
N VAL A 272 -16.35 -22.06 42.47
CA VAL A 272 -15.07 -22.37 41.84
C VAL A 272 -15.04 -23.88 41.56
N PRO A 273 -14.75 -24.34 40.34
CA PRO A 273 -14.58 -25.75 40.06
C PRO A 273 -13.43 -26.32 40.91
N GLN A 274 -13.66 -27.43 41.62
CA GLN A 274 -12.66 -28.03 42.53
C GLN A 274 -11.32 -28.35 41.83
N GLU A 275 -11.33 -28.54 40.51
CA GLU A 275 -10.15 -28.77 39.68
C GLU A 275 -9.20 -27.57 39.65
N ALA A 276 -9.73 -26.33 39.67
CA ALA A 276 -8.91 -25.11 39.70
C ALA A 276 -8.21 -24.92 41.05
N ILE A 277 -8.86 -25.33 42.14
CA ILE A 277 -8.29 -25.31 43.49
C ILE A 277 -7.14 -26.32 43.58
N ALA A 278 -7.32 -27.54 43.05
CA ALA A 278 -6.26 -28.55 43.01
C ALA A 278 -5.04 -28.12 42.18
N ALA A 279 -5.26 -27.40 41.08
CA ALA A 279 -4.18 -26.84 40.25
C ALA A 279 -3.39 -25.75 41.01
N LEU A 280 -4.07 -24.86 41.73
CA LEU A 280 -3.43 -23.83 42.57
C LEU A 280 -2.68 -24.44 43.76
N GLU A 281 -3.24 -25.44 44.42
CA GLU A 281 -2.57 -26.13 45.52
C GLU A 281 -1.31 -26.87 45.05
N SER A 282 -1.36 -27.52 43.89
CA SER A 282 -0.22 -28.25 43.32
C SER A 282 0.92 -27.32 42.88
N SER A 283 0.61 -26.14 42.34
CA SER A 283 1.59 -25.12 41.94
C SER A 283 2.21 -24.36 43.13
N THR A 284 1.45 -24.19 44.22
CA THR A 284 1.93 -23.48 45.42
C THR A 284 2.73 -24.41 46.35
N ARG A 285 2.47 -25.72 46.32
CA ARG A 285 3.18 -26.74 47.14
C ARG A 285 4.72 -26.74 46.96
N PRO A 286 5.31 -26.64 45.75
CA PRO A 286 6.76 -26.57 45.60
C PRO A 286 7.38 -25.23 46.04
N ALA A 287 6.62 -24.13 46.07
CA ALA A 287 7.10 -22.84 46.57
C ALA A 287 7.18 -22.80 48.11
N LEU A 288 6.46 -23.70 48.79
CA LEU A 288 6.42 -23.81 50.26
C LEU A 288 7.35 -24.89 50.83
N ALA A 289 7.84 -25.81 50.01
CA ALA A 289 8.78 -26.86 50.42
C ALA A 289 10.26 -26.42 50.38
N LYS A 290 10.54 -25.20 49.89
CA LYS A 290 11.88 -24.64 49.76
C LYS A 290 12.03 -23.40 50.65
N SER A 291 11.89 -23.61 51.96
CA SER A 291 12.37 -22.70 53.01
C SER A 291 12.98 -23.52 54.13
#